data_AF-A0A1F8VBW6-F1
#
_entry.id   AF-A0A1F8VBW6-F1
#
_cell.length_a   1.000
_cell.length_b   1.000
_cell.length_c   1.000
_cell.angle_alpha   90.00
_cell.angle_beta   90.00
_cell.angle_gamma   90.00
#
_symmetry.space_group_name_H-M   'P 1'
#
loop_
_entity.id
_entity.type
_entity.pdbx_description
1 polymer ?
#
loop_
_entity_poly.entity_id
_entity_poly.type
_entity_poly.pdbx_seq_one_letter_code
_entity_poly.pdbx_strand_id
1 'polypeptide(L)'
;MLKTSKSEITYHLAPNPKWTGIDARGNPLVGGKLYTYKKGTRIPRGTYADSLGSTPNTNPIVLDSKGQATIYWASDEDYYIELFDNHNQMIFTRDNYNATSGSSASHNTVYKKVENFCRNPQFSVSSLGEQLDLSQQTDSPIVDGWRFCKSNTNAKDKLVLRRFALGQNEVPFNPVYYAEFSCTDVGRGDEVLKCLAQDFKGVQTFAKSKIVISFYAKASSHYPLELQLNQHFGTGGSASEAVKSLVKNFDLTTTWARYTATYTVPNVNGKTIGINQDDQLTLMLCLPTNTVYSSIAISNVQLQLGNAVSDFQYQPEIKEEEFWENFPTGWLQPIYSDVLPKGWIWADDRTIGNTHSAATNRAHFDTIALYRSLWNRASDALCPVIGGRGLSADEDFYGNKPIRLPLLAGRTLTAMGRGAGLTPRTIFEAGGAEQHPLSLAEIPPHQHNFTRPSYVSIPQGQHVDRAHGTWYSESVATSTGAEYGLQGLPHNIMQPWFAVPMMIKL
;
A
#
# COMPACT_ATOMS: atom_id res chain seq x y z
N MET A 1 -54.34 3.08 40.62
CA MET A 1 -54.47 1.72 40.06
C MET A 1 -53.14 1.32 39.44
N LEU A 2 -52.47 0.32 40.00
CA LEU A 2 -51.25 -0.28 39.43
C LEU A 2 -51.62 -1.07 38.17
N LYS A 3 -51.03 -0.73 37.02
CA LYS A 3 -50.95 -1.62 35.85
C LYS A 3 -49.61 -2.34 35.92
N THR A 4 -49.64 -3.62 36.25
CA THR A 4 -48.51 -4.54 36.23
C THR A 4 -48.04 -4.70 34.77
N SER A 5 -46.85 -4.23 34.44
CA SER A 5 -46.23 -4.52 33.13
C SER A 5 -45.82 -5.99 33.13
N LYS A 6 -46.55 -6.82 32.37
CA LYS A 6 -46.18 -8.20 32.09
C LYS A 6 -44.86 -8.17 31.32
N SER A 7 -43.78 -8.69 31.90
CA SER A 7 -42.50 -8.86 31.21
C SER A 7 -42.74 -9.66 29.94
N GLU A 8 -42.39 -9.10 28.78
CA GLU A 8 -42.46 -9.81 27.50
C GLU A 8 -41.49 -11.00 27.56
N ILE A 9 -42.05 -12.22 27.51
CA ILE A 9 -41.25 -13.45 27.42
C ILE A 9 -40.89 -13.63 25.94
N THR A 10 -39.60 -13.57 25.62
CA THR A 10 -39.08 -13.81 24.26
C THR A 10 -38.77 -15.30 24.08
N TYR A 11 -39.19 -15.89 22.97
CA TYR A 11 -38.95 -17.30 22.64
C TYR A 11 -37.83 -17.40 21.61
N HIS A 12 -36.84 -18.27 21.86
CA HIS A 12 -35.71 -18.48 20.96
C HIS A 12 -35.75 -19.87 20.34
N LEU A 13 -35.38 -19.96 19.06
CA LEU A 13 -35.13 -21.25 18.43
C LEU A 13 -33.99 -21.93 19.18
N ALA A 14 -34.16 -23.20 19.52
CA ALA A 14 -33.08 -23.93 20.16
C ALA A 14 -31.80 -23.95 19.29
N PRO A 15 -30.61 -24.15 19.88
CA PRO A 15 -29.33 -24.09 19.16
C PRO A 15 -29.22 -25.00 17.92
N ASN A 16 -30.14 -25.97 17.77
CA ASN A 16 -30.31 -26.79 16.59
C ASN A 16 -31.77 -26.64 16.09
N PRO A 17 -32.02 -26.30 14.81
CA PRO A 17 -33.38 -26.16 14.27
C PRO A 17 -34.25 -27.42 14.44
N LYS A 18 -33.62 -28.58 14.61
CA LYS A 18 -34.26 -29.82 15.05
C LYS A 18 -33.39 -30.52 16.09
N TRP A 19 -33.90 -30.71 17.30
CA TRP A 19 -33.25 -31.57 18.29
C TRP A 19 -33.25 -33.00 17.79
N THR A 20 -32.11 -33.68 17.88
CA THR A 20 -31.99 -35.09 17.55
C THR A 20 -31.60 -35.86 18.81
N GLY A 21 -32.41 -36.84 19.20
CA GLY A 21 -32.05 -37.80 20.24
C GLY A 21 -31.32 -38.99 19.61
N ILE A 22 -30.22 -39.43 20.21
CA ILE A 22 -29.47 -40.61 19.78
C ILE A 22 -29.25 -41.59 20.94
N ASP A 23 -29.19 -42.88 20.65
CA ASP A 23 -28.86 -43.92 21.63
C ASP A 23 -27.34 -43.97 21.91
N ALA A 24 -26.93 -44.81 22.87
CA ALA A 24 -25.52 -45.00 23.22
C ALA A 24 -24.65 -45.61 22.09
N ARG A 25 -25.28 -46.07 20.99
CA ARG A 25 -24.63 -46.61 19.79
C ARG A 25 -24.67 -45.62 18.62
N GLY A 26 -25.23 -44.42 18.81
CA GLY A 26 -25.33 -43.37 17.81
C GLY A 26 -26.54 -43.46 16.87
N ASN A 27 -27.48 -44.38 17.08
CA ASN A 27 -28.69 -44.48 16.25
C ASN A 27 -29.75 -43.45 16.69
N PRO A 28 -30.56 -42.91 15.77
CA PRO A 28 -31.65 -42.01 16.12
C PRO A 28 -32.70 -42.67 17.04
N LEU A 29 -33.12 -41.94 18.08
CA LEU A 29 -34.16 -42.37 19.03
C LEU A 29 -35.56 -42.16 18.44
N VAL A 30 -35.94 -42.99 17.49
CA VAL A 30 -37.29 -42.98 16.91
C VAL A 30 -38.34 -43.26 18.00
N GLY A 31 -39.30 -42.34 18.17
CA GLY A 31 -40.32 -42.43 19.22
C GLY A 31 -39.80 -42.15 20.64
N GLY A 32 -38.57 -41.65 20.79
CA GLY A 32 -38.05 -41.21 22.09
C GLY A 32 -38.89 -40.09 22.71
N LYS A 33 -38.83 -39.95 24.03
CA LYS A 33 -39.64 -39.00 24.80
C LYS A 33 -38.73 -38.02 25.53
N LEU A 34 -38.86 -36.74 25.21
CA LEU A 34 -38.14 -35.67 25.89
C LEU A 34 -39.08 -34.93 26.84
N TYR A 35 -38.75 -34.96 28.14
CA TYR A 35 -39.45 -34.20 29.17
C TYR A 35 -38.71 -32.90 29.48
N THR A 36 -39.50 -31.87 29.77
CA THR A 36 -38.99 -30.52 30.10
C THR A 36 -39.62 -30.02 31.39
N TYR A 37 -38.80 -29.59 32.34
CA TYR A 37 -39.22 -29.10 33.65
C TYR A 37 -38.55 -27.77 33.99
N LYS A 38 -39.03 -27.08 35.03
CA LYS A 38 -38.32 -25.93 35.61
C LYS A 38 -37.05 -26.40 36.32
N LYS A 39 -35.96 -25.63 36.23
CA LYS A 39 -34.66 -25.94 36.86
C LYS A 39 -34.79 -26.43 38.31
N GLY A 40 -34.06 -27.48 38.67
CA GLY A 40 -34.07 -28.05 40.02
C GLY A 40 -35.42 -28.64 40.49
N THR A 41 -36.42 -28.77 39.62
CA THR A 41 -37.75 -29.33 39.96
C THR A 41 -38.23 -30.31 38.89
N ARG A 42 -39.28 -31.10 39.20
CA ARG A 42 -40.02 -31.90 38.21
C ARG A 42 -41.38 -31.29 37.83
N ILE A 43 -41.51 -29.96 37.97
CA ILE A 43 -42.71 -29.24 37.53
C ILE A 43 -42.61 -29.05 36.01
N PRO A 44 -43.56 -29.57 35.20
CA PRO A 44 -43.53 -29.44 33.75
C PRO A 44 -43.39 -27.99 33.30
N ARG A 45 -42.51 -27.76 32.32
CA ARG A 45 -42.29 -26.47 31.71
C ARG A 45 -42.60 -26.53 30.22
N GLY A 46 -43.39 -25.57 29.74
CA GLY A 46 -43.81 -25.48 28.35
C GLY A 46 -42.64 -25.20 27.41
N THR A 47 -42.68 -25.84 26.25
CA THR A 47 -41.88 -25.49 25.06
C THR A 47 -42.84 -25.36 23.88
N TYR A 48 -42.37 -24.82 22.76
CA TYR A 48 -43.24 -24.46 21.63
C TYR A 48 -42.70 -24.96 20.30
N ALA A 49 -43.59 -25.13 19.31
CA ALA A 49 -43.24 -25.54 17.95
C ALA A 49 -42.91 -24.34 17.03
N ASP A 50 -43.18 -23.11 17.46
CA ASP A 50 -42.94 -21.88 16.71
C ASP A 50 -42.23 -20.79 17.53
N SER A 51 -41.63 -19.83 16.81
CA SER A 51 -40.86 -18.73 17.38
C SER A 51 -41.68 -17.66 18.11
N LEU A 52 -43.01 -17.66 17.97
CA LEU A 52 -43.90 -16.72 18.64
C LEU A 52 -44.45 -17.29 19.96
N GLY A 53 -44.15 -18.55 20.29
CA GLY A 53 -44.68 -19.24 21.46
C GLY A 53 -46.19 -19.48 21.37
N SER A 54 -46.74 -19.58 20.16
CA SER A 54 -48.19 -19.70 19.95
C SER A 54 -48.70 -21.14 19.94
N THR A 55 -47.84 -22.10 19.59
CA THR A 55 -48.15 -23.53 19.47
C THR A 55 -47.36 -24.32 20.51
N PRO A 56 -47.95 -24.68 21.66
CA PRO A 56 -47.28 -25.44 22.69
C PRO A 56 -46.95 -26.86 22.21
N ASN A 57 -45.75 -27.34 22.52
CA ASN A 57 -45.41 -28.76 22.42
C ASN A 57 -46.06 -29.54 23.56
N THR A 58 -46.30 -30.83 23.33
CA THR A 58 -46.67 -31.78 24.39
C THR A 58 -45.50 -31.99 25.34
N ASN A 59 -45.77 -32.40 26.58
CA ASN A 59 -44.74 -32.82 27.54
C ASN A 59 -45.14 -34.20 28.10
N PRO A 60 -44.52 -35.31 27.65
CA PRO A 60 -43.29 -35.33 26.85
C PRO A 60 -43.47 -34.93 25.38
N ILE A 61 -42.36 -34.47 24.79
CA ILE A 61 -42.20 -34.24 23.36
C ILE A 61 -41.78 -35.57 22.73
N VAL A 62 -42.55 -36.08 21.77
CA VAL A 62 -42.26 -37.35 21.09
C VAL A 62 -41.42 -37.10 19.85
N LEU A 63 -40.29 -37.81 19.72
CA LEU A 63 -39.37 -37.71 18.60
C LEU A 63 -39.92 -38.44 17.35
N ASP A 64 -39.72 -37.85 16.17
CA ASP A 64 -40.21 -38.36 14.88
C ASP A 64 -39.44 -39.61 14.38
N SER A 65 -39.75 -40.06 13.16
CA SER A 65 -39.11 -41.23 12.52
C SER A 65 -37.61 -41.07 12.25
N LYS A 66 -37.05 -39.87 12.47
CA LYS A 66 -35.61 -39.57 12.40
C LYS A 66 -35.03 -39.27 13.78
N GLY A 67 -35.77 -39.51 14.87
CA GLY A 67 -35.38 -39.17 16.23
C GLY A 67 -35.35 -37.66 16.48
N GLN A 68 -36.16 -36.88 15.74
CA GLN A 68 -36.11 -35.42 15.78
C GLN A 68 -37.36 -34.76 16.37
N ALA A 69 -37.20 -33.56 16.95
CA ALA A 69 -38.29 -32.67 17.32
C ALA A 69 -37.91 -31.19 17.18
N THR A 70 -38.89 -30.33 16.89
CA THR A 70 -38.74 -28.87 16.87
C THR A 70 -39.13 -28.31 18.23
N ILE A 71 -38.22 -27.56 18.85
CA ILE A 71 -38.39 -27.07 20.23
C ILE A 71 -37.92 -25.62 20.29
N TYR A 72 -38.83 -24.75 20.68
CA TYR A 72 -38.57 -23.36 21.07
C TYR A 72 -38.69 -23.24 22.58
N TRP A 73 -37.70 -22.64 23.21
CA TRP A 73 -37.63 -22.48 24.65
C TRP A 73 -37.98 -21.05 25.05
N ALA A 74 -38.74 -20.91 26.15
CA ALA A 74 -38.93 -19.63 26.82
C ALA A 74 -37.63 -19.19 27.52
N SER A 75 -37.26 -17.91 27.42
CA SER A 75 -35.99 -17.34 27.94
C SER A 75 -36.03 -16.88 29.40
N ASP A 76 -37.15 -17.06 30.07
CA ASP A 76 -37.44 -16.49 31.39
C ASP A 76 -36.78 -17.24 32.56
N GLU A 77 -36.43 -18.53 32.40
CA GLU A 77 -35.67 -19.32 33.37
C GLU A 77 -35.12 -20.62 32.73
N ASP A 78 -34.08 -21.21 33.32
CA ASP A 78 -33.46 -22.45 32.85
C ASP A 78 -34.39 -23.68 32.95
N TYR A 79 -34.06 -24.72 32.17
CA TYR A 79 -34.78 -25.98 32.08
C TYR A 79 -34.04 -27.12 32.79
N TYR A 80 -34.81 -28.08 33.29
CA TYR A 80 -34.34 -29.43 33.56
C TYR A 80 -34.89 -30.36 32.48
N ILE A 81 -34.03 -31.11 31.78
CA ILE A 81 -34.41 -31.98 30.67
C ILE A 81 -34.09 -33.44 30.95
N GLU A 82 -35.00 -34.33 30.54
CA GLU A 82 -34.83 -35.79 30.62
C GLU A 82 -35.25 -36.41 29.29
N LEU A 83 -34.35 -37.18 28.67
CA LEU A 83 -34.59 -37.91 27.43
C LEU A 83 -34.69 -39.39 27.73
N PHE A 84 -35.78 -40.01 27.28
CA PHE A 84 -36.03 -41.44 27.36
C PHE A 84 -36.16 -42.06 25.97
N ASP A 85 -35.87 -43.35 25.86
CA ASP A 85 -36.19 -44.12 24.66
C ASP A 85 -37.69 -44.45 24.58
N ASN A 86 -38.10 -45.14 23.51
CA ASN A 86 -39.49 -45.57 23.30
C ASN A 86 -40.01 -46.55 24.37
N HIS A 87 -39.12 -47.19 25.14
CA HIS A 87 -39.45 -48.12 26.23
C HIS A 87 -39.40 -47.47 27.63
N ASN A 88 -39.29 -46.13 27.69
CA ASN A 88 -39.17 -45.34 28.92
C ASN A 88 -37.88 -45.63 29.72
N GLN A 89 -36.80 -46.06 29.07
CA GLN A 89 -35.48 -46.11 29.67
C GLN A 89 -34.79 -44.75 29.53
N MET A 90 -34.22 -44.23 30.62
CA MET A 90 -33.52 -42.94 30.61
C MET A 90 -32.23 -43.03 29.80
N ILE A 91 -32.07 -42.12 28.83
CA ILE A 91 -30.88 -42.00 27.97
C ILE A 91 -29.99 -40.86 28.44
N PHE A 92 -30.59 -39.72 28.77
CA PHE A 92 -29.86 -38.51 29.13
C PHE A 92 -30.67 -37.64 30.07
N THR A 93 -29.99 -36.97 30.99
CA THR A 93 -30.59 -35.95 31.84
C THR A 93 -29.62 -34.79 32.03
N ARG A 94 -30.15 -33.57 32.07
CA ARG A 94 -29.37 -32.37 32.38
C ARG A 94 -30.22 -31.33 33.08
N ASP A 95 -29.79 -30.94 34.28
CA ASP A 95 -30.32 -29.79 35.01
C ASP A 95 -29.57 -28.50 34.63
N ASN A 96 -30.17 -27.35 34.96
CA ASN A 96 -29.68 -26.02 34.62
C ASN A 96 -29.38 -25.86 33.12
N TYR A 97 -30.21 -26.46 32.27
CA TYR A 97 -30.15 -26.27 30.84
C TYR A 97 -30.63 -24.87 30.47
N ASN A 98 -29.67 -23.97 30.28
CA ASN A 98 -29.93 -22.62 29.85
C ASN A 98 -30.25 -22.59 28.35
N ALA A 99 -31.52 -22.41 28.01
CA ALA A 99 -31.96 -22.37 26.63
C ALA A 99 -31.52 -21.11 25.87
N THR A 100 -31.15 -20.05 26.59
CA THR A 100 -30.62 -18.79 26.06
C THR A 100 -29.11 -18.79 25.82
N SER A 101 -28.41 -19.89 26.10
CA SER A 101 -26.97 -20.05 25.89
C SER A 101 -26.61 -20.44 24.45
N GLY A 102 -27.60 -20.47 23.56
CA GLY A 102 -27.43 -19.99 22.19
C GLY A 102 -27.73 -18.50 22.18
N SER A 103 -26.84 -17.70 22.78
CA SER A 103 -27.01 -16.26 22.96
C SER A 103 -27.61 -15.63 21.70
N SER A 104 -28.73 -14.91 21.85
CA SER A 104 -28.92 -13.70 21.05
C SER A 104 -27.89 -12.64 21.48
N ALA A 105 -26.60 -12.94 21.31
CA ALA A 105 -25.88 -12.05 20.44
C ALA A 105 -26.44 -12.38 19.06
N SER A 106 -26.68 -11.39 18.22
CA SER A 106 -26.45 -11.67 16.82
C SER A 106 -25.12 -12.43 16.74
N HIS A 107 -25.14 -13.75 16.45
CA HIS A 107 -24.01 -14.36 15.78
C HIS A 107 -24.04 -13.86 14.33
N ASN A 108 -24.03 -12.54 14.14
CA ASN A 108 -22.82 -11.99 13.58
C ASN A 108 -21.68 -12.70 14.32
N THR A 109 -21.17 -13.79 13.74
CA THR A 109 -19.72 -13.84 13.61
C THR A 109 -19.41 -12.50 12.97
N VAL A 110 -19.24 -11.47 13.80
CA VAL A 110 -18.46 -10.32 13.41
C VAL A 110 -17.16 -11.04 13.19
N TYR A 111 -16.91 -11.39 11.93
CA TYR A 111 -15.56 -11.46 11.43
C TYR A 111 -15.03 -10.07 11.76
N LYS A 112 -14.56 -9.91 13.00
CA LYS A 112 -13.57 -8.89 13.31
C LYS A 112 -12.43 -9.42 12.52
N LYS A 113 -12.33 -8.90 11.29
CA LYS A 113 -11.24 -9.20 10.39
C LYS A 113 -10.00 -9.02 11.24
N VAL A 114 -9.33 -10.13 11.52
CA VAL A 114 -8.13 -10.14 12.33
C VAL A 114 -7.07 -9.59 11.39
N GLU A 115 -7.01 -8.26 11.30
CA GLU A 115 -6.08 -7.56 10.43
C GLU A 115 -4.87 -7.16 11.24
N ASN A 116 -3.70 -7.41 10.67
CA ASN A 116 -2.52 -6.71 11.11
C ASN A 116 -2.62 -5.26 10.61
N PHE A 117 -2.68 -4.31 11.53
CA PHE A 117 -2.65 -2.90 11.20
C PHE A 117 -1.24 -2.41 10.87
N CYS A 118 -0.20 -3.19 11.20
CA CYS A 118 1.16 -2.81 10.85
C CYS A 118 1.40 -2.88 9.36
N ARG A 119 1.94 -1.79 8.79
CA ARG A 119 2.40 -1.72 7.40
C ARG A 119 3.77 -2.38 7.27
N ASN A 120 4.03 -3.05 6.14
CA ASN A 120 5.30 -3.70 5.80
C ASN A 120 5.92 -4.47 6.99
N PRO A 121 5.16 -5.37 7.65
CA PRO A 121 5.54 -5.96 8.94
C PRO A 121 6.73 -6.93 8.86
N GLN A 122 7.14 -7.30 7.64
CA GLN A 122 8.28 -8.18 7.34
C GLN A 122 9.42 -7.45 6.62
N PHE A 123 9.33 -6.12 6.45
CA PHE A 123 10.37 -5.29 5.85
C PHE A 123 10.76 -5.71 4.42
N SER A 124 9.80 -6.21 3.63
CA SER A 124 10.03 -6.70 2.25
C SER A 124 10.08 -5.58 1.21
N VAL A 125 9.37 -4.47 1.46
CA VAL A 125 9.34 -3.32 0.54
C VAL A 125 10.34 -2.27 1.02
N SER A 126 11.51 -2.21 0.38
CA SER A 126 12.52 -1.18 0.67
C SER A 126 12.82 -0.31 -0.55
N SER A 127 12.76 1.01 -0.36
CA SER A 127 13.26 2.00 -1.33
C SER A 127 14.66 2.50 -0.97
N LEU A 128 15.17 2.12 0.20
CA LEU A 128 16.49 2.47 0.73
C LEU A 128 17.35 1.19 0.68
N GLY A 129 18.63 1.30 0.34
CA GLY A 129 19.50 0.12 0.18
C GLY A 129 19.51 -0.82 1.39
N GLU A 130 20.03 -2.04 1.24
CA GLU A 130 19.99 -3.11 2.26
C GLU A 130 20.71 -2.76 3.58
N GLN A 131 21.45 -1.66 3.63
CA GLN A 131 22.19 -1.20 4.78
C GLN A 131 22.06 0.32 4.96
N LEU A 132 21.76 0.74 6.18
CA LEU A 132 21.64 2.14 6.56
C LEU A 132 22.56 2.46 7.74
N ASP A 133 23.40 3.49 7.59
CA ASP A 133 24.15 4.08 8.69
C ASP A 133 23.24 5.06 9.44
N LEU A 134 23.02 4.78 10.72
CA LEU A 134 22.12 5.53 11.58
C LEU A 134 22.90 6.41 12.57
N SER A 135 24.22 6.52 12.46
CA SER A 135 25.08 7.12 13.49
C SER A 135 24.74 8.59 13.78
N GLN A 136 24.55 9.40 12.73
CA GLN A 136 24.31 10.84 12.87
C GLN A 136 22.85 11.27 12.71
N GLN A 137 21.92 10.32 12.61
CA GLN A 137 20.52 10.59 12.34
C GLN A 137 19.68 10.50 13.62
N THR A 138 18.79 11.47 13.86
CA THR A 138 17.84 11.44 14.99
C THR A 138 16.49 10.85 14.60
N ASP A 139 16.12 10.95 13.32
CA ASP A 139 14.94 10.32 12.75
C ASP A 139 15.24 9.95 11.31
N SER A 140 14.96 8.70 10.92
CA SER A 140 15.28 8.19 9.59
C SER A 140 14.21 7.20 9.13
N PRO A 141 13.59 7.40 7.96
CA PRO A 141 12.82 6.34 7.35
C PRO A 141 13.75 5.16 7.07
N ILE A 142 13.25 3.94 7.27
CA ILE A 142 14.04 2.71 7.03
C ILE A 142 13.49 1.89 5.87
N VAL A 143 12.17 1.69 5.84
CA VAL A 143 11.40 1.01 4.80
C VAL A 143 10.01 1.64 4.77
N ASP A 144 9.17 1.30 3.79
CA ASP A 144 7.83 1.88 3.73
C ASP A 144 7.06 1.65 5.05
N GLY A 145 6.54 2.72 5.63
CA GLY A 145 5.80 2.69 6.89
C GLY A 145 6.62 2.53 8.18
N TRP A 146 7.96 2.47 8.12
CA TRP A 146 8.81 2.34 9.30
C TRP A 146 9.93 3.38 9.34
N ARG A 147 10.22 3.87 10.54
CA ARG A 147 11.33 4.78 10.80
C ARG A 147 12.12 4.34 12.03
N PHE A 148 13.36 4.79 12.10
CA PHE A 148 14.22 4.66 13.26
C PHE A 148 14.42 6.03 13.87
N CYS A 149 14.15 6.17 15.16
CA CYS A 149 14.33 7.42 15.88
C CYS A 149 15.22 7.24 17.11
N LYS A 150 16.10 8.21 17.36
CA LYS A 150 16.97 8.23 18.54
C LYS A 150 17.25 9.64 19.04
N SER A 151 17.65 9.78 20.30
CA SER A 151 17.96 11.07 20.93
C SER A 151 19.44 11.46 20.86
N ASN A 152 20.33 10.55 20.46
CA ASN A 152 21.79 10.75 20.50
C ASN A 152 22.43 10.56 19.11
N THR A 153 23.11 11.58 18.58
CA THR A 153 23.80 11.55 17.28
C THR A 153 25.28 11.12 17.35
N ASN A 154 25.77 10.79 18.54
CA ASN A 154 27.13 10.29 18.74
C ASN A 154 27.19 8.75 18.82
N ALA A 155 26.06 8.09 19.06
CA ALA A 155 25.98 6.63 19.05
C ALA A 155 26.18 6.10 17.62
N LYS A 156 27.00 5.05 17.47
CA LYS A 156 27.29 4.40 16.18
C LYS A 156 26.33 3.24 15.95
N ASP A 157 25.13 3.60 15.51
CA ASP A 157 24.05 2.68 15.20
C ASP A 157 24.03 2.32 13.71
N LYS A 158 23.67 1.08 13.43
CA LYS A 158 23.54 0.56 12.07
C LYS A 158 22.30 -0.31 11.96
N LEU A 159 21.63 -0.20 10.82
CA LEU A 159 20.57 -1.13 10.41
C LEU A 159 21.01 -1.87 9.14
N VAL A 160 20.76 -3.18 9.12
CA VAL A 160 20.91 -4.02 7.93
C VAL A 160 19.62 -4.81 7.73
N LEU A 161 19.01 -4.72 6.55
CA LEU A 161 17.94 -5.62 6.14
C LEU A 161 18.57 -6.91 5.63
N ARG A 162 18.41 -7.99 6.40
CA ARG A 162 19.00 -9.29 6.05
C ARG A 162 17.96 -10.23 5.52
N ARG A 163 18.37 -11.04 4.53
CA ARG A 163 17.53 -12.12 4.03
C ARG A 163 17.55 -13.31 4.98
N PHE A 164 16.38 -13.90 5.22
CA PHE A 164 16.31 -15.21 5.84
C PHE A 164 16.91 -16.28 4.92
N ALA A 165 17.54 -17.28 5.53
CA ALA A 165 17.98 -18.47 4.79
C ALA A 165 16.75 -19.20 4.23
N LEU A 166 16.88 -19.72 3.00
CA LEU A 166 15.81 -20.51 2.40
C LEU A 166 15.52 -21.74 3.27
N GLY A 167 14.24 -21.98 3.56
CA GLY A 167 13.81 -23.12 4.37
C GLY A 167 13.90 -22.94 5.89
N GLN A 168 14.14 -21.73 6.39
CA GLN A 168 14.00 -21.44 7.82
C GLN A 168 12.58 -21.80 8.33
N ASN A 169 12.45 -22.19 9.59
CA ASN A 169 11.18 -22.55 10.20
C ASN A 169 10.93 -21.89 11.57
N GLU A 170 11.88 -21.07 12.04
CA GLU A 170 11.80 -20.42 13.36
C GLU A 170 10.80 -19.25 13.35
N VAL A 171 10.72 -18.51 12.25
CA VAL A 171 9.77 -17.40 12.07
C VAL A 171 8.65 -17.84 11.12
N PRO A 172 7.38 -17.86 11.55
CA PRO A 172 6.26 -18.28 10.72
C PRO A 172 6.11 -17.48 9.42
N PHE A 173 5.52 -18.11 8.40
CA PHE A 173 5.23 -17.51 7.09
C PHE A 173 6.45 -17.13 6.25
N ASN A 174 7.64 -17.65 6.59
CA ASN A 174 8.85 -17.52 5.77
C ASN A 174 9.11 -16.10 5.24
N PRO A 175 9.21 -15.09 6.14
CA PRO A 175 9.60 -13.75 5.72
C PRO A 175 10.87 -13.77 4.87
N VAL A 176 10.93 -12.94 3.84
CA VAL A 176 12.14 -12.80 3.02
C VAL A 176 13.22 -12.04 3.80
N TYR A 177 12.82 -11.00 4.53
CA TYR A 177 13.73 -10.08 5.22
C TYR A 177 13.45 -9.96 6.73
N TYR A 178 14.47 -9.55 7.47
CA TYR A 178 14.37 -9.05 8.85
C TYR A 178 15.25 -7.82 9.04
N ALA A 179 14.84 -6.94 9.95
CA ALA A 179 15.62 -5.77 10.34
C ALA A 179 16.63 -6.17 11.43
N GLU A 180 17.92 -6.01 11.17
CA GLU A 180 19.00 -6.26 12.14
C GLU A 180 19.68 -4.96 12.55
N PHE A 181 19.62 -4.64 13.84
CA PHE A 181 20.23 -3.47 14.44
C PHE A 181 21.53 -3.83 15.16
N SER A 182 22.49 -2.93 15.10
CA SER A 182 23.69 -2.97 15.95
C SER A 182 24.06 -1.59 16.46
N CYS A 183 24.63 -1.54 17.66
CA CYS A 183 25.19 -0.34 18.27
C CYS A 183 26.62 -0.67 18.69
N THR A 184 27.60 -0.05 18.02
CA THR A 184 29.04 -0.35 18.24
C THR A 184 29.71 0.61 19.21
N ASP A 185 29.09 1.75 19.47
CA ASP A 185 29.60 2.83 20.33
C ASP A 185 28.39 3.60 20.85
N VAL A 186 28.29 3.81 22.16
CA VAL A 186 27.17 4.54 22.79
C VAL A 186 27.39 6.06 22.78
N GLY A 187 28.54 6.52 22.26
CA GLY A 187 28.91 7.93 22.27
C GLY A 187 29.01 8.44 23.71
N ARG A 188 28.21 9.45 24.06
CA ARG A 188 28.22 10.07 25.40
C ARG A 188 27.43 9.29 26.47
N GLY A 189 26.64 8.28 26.08
CA GLY A 189 25.85 7.49 27.04
C GLY A 189 24.70 8.27 27.71
N ASP A 190 24.18 9.30 27.05
CA ASP A 190 23.05 10.14 27.49
C ASP A 190 21.76 9.88 26.68
N GLU A 191 21.66 8.71 26.07
CA GLU A 191 20.56 8.35 25.19
C GLU A 191 19.29 7.99 25.98
N VAL A 192 18.19 8.67 25.67
CA VAL A 192 16.88 8.50 26.32
C VAL A 192 15.84 7.91 25.38
N LEU A 193 16.14 7.82 24.10
CA LEU A 193 15.28 7.26 23.06
C LEU A 193 16.13 6.55 22.01
N LYS A 194 15.77 5.31 21.69
CA LYS A 194 16.27 4.57 20.52
C LYS A 194 15.23 3.54 20.12
N CYS A 195 14.46 3.78 19.08
CA CYS A 195 13.34 2.91 18.74
C CYS A 195 13.16 2.73 17.23
N LEU A 196 12.78 1.51 16.86
CA LEU A 196 12.09 1.24 15.62
C LEU A 196 10.61 1.62 15.80
N ALA A 197 10.12 2.51 14.94
CA ALA A 197 8.81 3.12 15.10
C ALA A 197 7.95 3.01 13.83
N GLN A 198 6.64 2.87 14.04
CA GLN A 198 5.64 2.96 13.00
C GLN A 198 4.52 3.90 13.45
N ASP A 199 4.22 4.89 12.62
CA ASP A 199 3.21 5.89 12.89
C ASP A 199 1.86 5.52 12.27
N PHE A 200 0.80 5.73 13.04
CA PHE A 200 -0.58 5.62 12.62
C PHE A 200 -1.19 7.02 12.64
N LYS A 201 -1.80 7.42 11.53
CA LYS A 201 -2.42 8.75 11.39
C LYS A 201 -3.52 8.92 12.43
N GLY A 202 -3.56 10.10 13.05
CA GLY A 202 -4.59 10.46 14.02
C GLY A 202 -4.28 9.95 15.43
N VAL A 203 -4.21 10.86 16.40
CA VAL A 203 -3.94 10.52 17.81
C VAL A 203 -5.07 9.70 18.46
N GLN A 204 -6.29 9.82 17.92
CA GLN A 204 -7.45 9.03 18.35
C GLN A 204 -7.41 7.57 17.90
N THR A 205 -6.46 7.18 17.06
CA THR A 205 -6.36 5.81 16.54
C THR A 205 -6.29 4.81 17.69
N PHE A 206 -7.22 3.86 17.70
CA PHE A 206 -7.42 2.86 18.76
C PHE A 206 -7.68 3.40 20.18
N ALA A 207 -7.92 4.70 20.39
CA ALA A 207 -8.17 5.27 21.71
C ALA A 207 -9.28 4.51 22.47
N LYS A 208 -9.06 4.24 23.77
CA LYS A 208 -9.94 3.43 24.64
C LYS A 208 -10.09 1.95 24.23
N SER A 209 -9.49 1.52 23.13
CA SER A 209 -9.58 0.14 22.65
C SER A 209 -8.47 -0.73 23.22
N LYS A 210 -8.77 -2.02 23.41
CA LYS A 210 -7.73 -3.03 23.66
C LYS A 210 -7.05 -3.40 22.35
N ILE A 211 -5.73 -3.46 22.39
CA ILE A 211 -4.89 -3.92 21.29
C ILE A 211 -4.00 -5.07 21.75
N VAL A 212 -3.59 -5.91 20.79
CA VAL A 212 -2.57 -6.93 20.96
C VAL A 212 -1.44 -6.63 20.01
N ILE A 213 -0.22 -6.61 20.54
CA ILE A 213 1.01 -6.41 19.78
C ILE A 213 1.84 -7.68 19.90
N SER A 214 2.34 -8.18 18.77
CA SER A 214 3.30 -9.28 18.76
C SER A 214 4.38 -9.06 17.71
N PHE A 215 5.58 -9.58 17.96
CA PHE A 215 6.68 -9.55 17.01
C PHE A 215 7.60 -10.75 17.26
N TYR A 216 8.36 -11.13 16.24
CA TYR A 216 9.45 -12.08 16.40
C TYR A 216 10.75 -11.30 16.56
N ALA A 217 11.58 -11.73 17.50
CA ALA A 217 12.91 -11.16 17.68
C ALA A 217 13.92 -12.19 18.17
N LYS A 218 15.20 -11.91 17.89
CA LYS A 218 16.37 -12.55 18.51
C LYS A 218 17.47 -11.53 18.71
N ALA A 219 18.44 -11.86 19.54
CA ALA A 219 19.58 -11.00 19.82
C ALA A 219 20.89 -11.79 19.91
N SER A 220 22.04 -11.11 19.91
CA SER A 220 23.34 -11.76 20.13
C SER A 220 23.59 -12.16 21.59
N SER A 221 22.81 -11.63 22.53
CA SER A 221 22.81 -11.92 23.97
C SER A 221 21.43 -11.57 24.54
N HIS A 222 21.24 -11.76 25.84
CA HIS A 222 20.08 -11.22 26.55
C HIS A 222 20.11 -9.70 26.58
N TYR A 223 19.14 -9.06 25.92
CA TYR A 223 19.01 -7.60 25.88
C TYR A 223 17.57 -7.16 26.15
N PRO A 224 17.37 -6.06 26.89
CA PRO A 224 16.04 -5.53 27.10
C PRO A 224 15.49 -4.90 25.82
N LEU A 225 14.18 -5.07 25.58
CA LEU A 225 13.44 -4.30 24.59
C LEU A 225 12.18 -3.75 25.24
N GLU A 226 12.00 -2.44 25.16
CA GLU A 226 10.81 -1.79 25.68
C GLU A 226 9.79 -1.59 24.56
N LEU A 227 8.60 -2.16 24.73
CA LEU A 227 7.48 -1.88 23.86
C LEU A 227 6.72 -0.66 24.40
N GLN A 228 6.63 0.39 23.60
CA GLN A 228 5.95 1.64 23.98
C GLN A 228 4.92 2.07 22.92
N LEU A 229 3.94 2.85 23.37
CA LEU A 229 3.04 3.62 22.52
C LEU A 229 3.19 5.10 22.86
N ASN A 230 3.18 5.95 21.83
CA ASN A 230 3.20 7.40 22.01
C ASN A 230 1.98 8.02 21.32
N GLN A 231 1.13 8.69 22.09
CA GLN A 231 0.03 9.51 21.56
C GLN A 231 0.52 10.96 21.44
N HIS A 232 0.82 11.38 20.22
CA HIS A 232 1.24 12.73 19.89
C HIS A 232 0.04 13.54 19.39
N PHE A 233 -0.33 14.61 20.10
CA PHE A 233 -1.51 15.42 19.76
C PHE A 233 -1.25 16.48 18.67
N GLY A 234 -0.08 16.46 18.04
CA GLY A 234 0.31 17.43 17.02
C GLY A 234 0.97 18.68 17.60
N THR A 235 1.40 19.56 16.71
CA THR A 235 2.09 20.82 17.04
C THR A 235 1.25 22.03 16.64
N GLY A 236 1.67 23.19 17.15
CA GLY A 236 0.99 24.47 16.91
C GLY A 236 -0.24 24.69 17.80
N GLY A 237 -0.57 25.96 18.05
CA GLY A 237 -1.69 26.33 18.91
C GLY A 237 -1.47 25.91 20.37
N SER A 238 -2.48 25.28 20.98
CA SER A 238 -2.48 24.79 22.37
C SER A 238 -2.65 23.26 22.42
N ALA A 239 -1.90 22.55 21.58
CA ALA A 239 -1.88 21.09 21.56
C ALA A 239 -1.51 20.51 22.93
N SER A 240 -2.09 19.37 23.29
CA SER A 240 -1.76 18.67 24.53
C SER A 240 -0.40 17.99 24.46
N GLU A 241 0.30 17.92 25.61
CA GLU A 241 1.53 17.14 25.76
C GLU A 241 1.34 15.69 25.35
N ALA A 242 2.37 15.12 24.70
CA ALA A 242 2.36 13.75 24.24
C ALA A 242 2.26 12.75 25.40
N VAL A 243 1.45 11.72 25.24
CA VAL A 243 1.29 10.66 26.25
C VAL A 243 2.15 9.46 25.84
N LYS A 244 3.26 9.28 26.53
CA LYS A 244 4.18 8.14 26.37
C LYS A 244 3.77 7.02 27.32
N SER A 245 3.43 5.86 26.77
CA SER A 245 2.92 4.71 27.50
C SER A 245 3.86 3.53 27.35
N LEU A 246 4.45 3.05 28.44
CA LEU A 246 5.14 1.77 28.47
C LEU A 246 4.09 0.65 28.41
N VAL A 247 4.17 -0.18 27.37
CA VAL A 247 3.29 -1.34 27.20
C VAL A 247 3.85 -2.54 27.96
N LYS A 248 5.11 -2.90 27.71
CA LYS A 248 5.78 -4.05 28.32
C LYS A 248 7.29 -4.01 28.11
N ASN A 249 8.05 -4.48 29.10
CA ASN A 249 9.46 -4.79 28.95
C ASN A 249 9.64 -6.27 28.58
N PHE A 250 10.48 -6.52 27.59
CA PHE A 250 10.88 -7.86 27.17
C PHE A 250 12.38 -8.05 27.40
N ASP A 251 12.77 -9.30 27.68
CA ASP A 251 14.18 -9.73 27.63
C ASP A 251 14.35 -10.61 26.39
N LEU A 252 15.11 -10.12 25.42
CA LEU A 252 15.31 -10.80 24.14
C LEU A 252 16.29 -11.95 24.28
N THR A 253 15.95 -13.10 23.72
CA THR A 253 16.80 -14.31 23.76
C THR A 253 17.71 -14.41 22.53
N THR A 254 18.64 -15.37 22.58
CA THR A 254 19.58 -15.65 21.47
C THR A 254 18.97 -16.40 20.29
N THR A 255 17.80 -17.01 20.47
CA THR A 255 17.02 -17.68 19.43
C THR A 255 15.80 -16.86 19.06
N TRP A 256 15.28 -17.05 17.84
CA TRP A 256 14.02 -16.44 17.43
C TRP A 256 12.90 -16.88 18.36
N ALA A 257 12.22 -15.91 18.96
CA ALA A 257 11.07 -16.13 19.81
C ALA A 257 9.97 -15.11 19.51
N ARG A 258 8.73 -15.51 19.79
CA ARG A 258 7.57 -14.62 19.68
C ARG A 258 7.36 -13.87 20.98
N TYR A 259 7.37 -12.55 20.91
CA TYR A 259 7.05 -11.66 22.03
C TYR A 259 5.65 -11.11 21.84
N THR A 260 4.89 -10.99 22.93
CA THR A 260 3.49 -10.54 22.86
C THR A 260 3.08 -9.73 24.09
N ALA A 261 2.30 -8.68 23.85
CA ALA A 261 1.66 -7.85 24.86
C ALA A 261 0.22 -7.52 24.48
N THR A 262 -0.63 -7.33 25.48
CA THR A 262 -1.97 -6.77 25.33
C THR A 262 -2.02 -5.47 26.11
N TYR A 263 -2.59 -4.43 25.51
CA TYR A 263 -2.62 -3.09 26.10
C TYR A 263 -3.95 -2.39 25.83
N THR A 264 -4.38 -1.49 26.72
CA THR A 264 -5.54 -0.63 26.46
C THR A 264 -5.03 0.77 26.17
N VAL A 265 -5.23 1.24 24.94
CA VAL A 265 -4.76 2.58 24.53
C VAL A 265 -5.52 3.64 25.35
N PRO A 266 -4.83 4.65 25.93
CA PRO A 266 -5.47 5.69 26.71
C PRO A 266 -6.54 6.43 25.90
N ASN A 267 -7.56 6.94 26.61
CA ASN A 267 -8.55 7.80 25.98
C ASN A 267 -7.94 9.19 25.70
N VAL A 268 -8.54 9.90 24.75
CA VAL A 268 -8.13 11.25 24.35
C VAL A 268 -9.10 12.34 24.82
N ASN A 269 -10.01 12.01 25.76
CA ASN A 269 -11.05 12.95 26.18
C ASN A 269 -10.44 14.14 26.92
N GLY A 270 -10.88 15.35 26.55
CA GLY A 270 -10.38 16.60 27.15
C GLY A 270 -8.97 16.99 26.68
N LYS A 271 -8.41 16.29 25.69
CA LYS A 271 -7.14 16.67 25.04
C LYS A 271 -7.42 17.55 23.83
N THR A 272 -6.46 18.41 23.51
CA THR A 272 -6.52 19.35 22.38
C THR A 272 -5.55 18.92 21.30
N ILE A 273 -6.02 18.81 20.06
CA ILE A 273 -5.21 18.50 18.87
C ILE A 273 -4.60 19.80 18.34
N GLY A 274 -3.33 19.74 17.92
CA GLY A 274 -2.61 20.83 17.29
C GLY A 274 -3.15 21.19 15.90
N ILE A 275 -2.79 22.37 15.43
CA ILE A 275 -3.32 22.92 14.17
C ILE A 275 -2.54 22.47 12.93
N ASN A 276 -1.36 21.85 13.11
CA ASN A 276 -0.45 21.50 12.03
C ASN A 276 -0.75 20.14 11.37
N GLN A 277 -1.81 19.44 11.80
CA GLN A 277 -2.25 18.15 11.23
C GLN A 277 -1.19 17.04 11.27
N ASP A 278 -0.37 17.05 12.32
CA ASP A 278 0.73 16.12 12.61
C ASP A 278 0.45 15.27 13.86
N ASP A 279 -0.83 15.08 14.19
CA ASP A 279 -1.26 14.23 15.29
C ASP A 279 -1.24 12.75 14.90
N GLN A 280 -0.74 11.90 15.79
CA GLN A 280 -0.47 10.50 15.50
C GLN A 280 -0.42 9.62 16.75
N LEU A 281 -0.69 8.34 16.54
CA LEU A 281 -0.30 7.27 17.46
C LEU A 281 0.95 6.59 16.89
N THR A 282 2.00 6.44 17.69
CA THR A 282 3.22 5.74 17.28
C THR A 282 3.39 4.44 18.06
N LEU A 283 3.59 3.32 17.37
CA LEU A 283 4.10 2.07 17.93
C LEU A 283 5.62 2.11 17.96
N MET A 284 6.23 1.83 19.10
CA MET A 284 7.68 1.94 19.29
C MET A 284 8.25 0.66 19.90
N LEU A 285 9.15 0.01 19.17
CA LEU A 285 10.00 -1.08 19.63
C LEU A 285 11.35 -0.48 20.01
N CYS A 286 11.53 -0.16 21.29
CA CYS A 286 12.68 0.58 21.79
C CYS A 286 13.82 -0.37 22.16
N LEU A 287 14.94 -0.19 21.46
CA LEU A 287 16.19 -0.92 21.65
C LEU A 287 16.92 -0.42 22.91
N PRO A 288 17.87 -1.20 23.45
CA PRO A 288 18.68 -0.77 24.59
C PRO A 288 19.35 0.58 24.34
N THR A 289 19.11 1.55 25.24
CA THR A 289 19.87 2.79 25.26
C THR A 289 21.15 2.59 26.05
N ASN A 290 22.18 3.37 25.74
CA ASN A 290 23.45 3.40 26.48
C ASN A 290 24.11 2.01 26.64
N THR A 291 23.83 1.10 25.70
CA THR A 291 24.33 -0.27 25.70
C THR A 291 24.85 -0.63 24.30
N VAL A 292 26.04 -1.24 24.25
CA VAL A 292 26.61 -1.79 23.01
C VAL A 292 26.00 -3.18 22.77
N TYR A 293 25.53 -3.43 21.55
CA TYR A 293 24.99 -4.73 21.14
C TYR A 293 25.35 -5.03 19.68
N SER A 294 25.74 -6.27 19.42
CA SER A 294 26.21 -6.69 18.09
C SER A 294 25.08 -7.00 17.12
N SER A 295 23.96 -7.56 17.61
CA SER A 295 22.79 -7.84 16.78
C SER A 295 21.53 -7.90 17.64
N ILE A 296 20.51 -7.16 17.21
CA ILE A 296 19.11 -7.34 17.60
C ILE A 296 18.31 -7.41 16.30
N ALA A 297 17.70 -8.55 16.02
CA ALA A 297 16.92 -8.81 14.83
C ALA A 297 15.43 -8.83 15.14
N ILE A 298 14.62 -8.20 14.29
CA ILE A 298 13.16 -8.09 14.44
C ILE A 298 12.49 -8.47 13.12
N SER A 299 11.37 -9.20 13.20
CA SER A 299 10.52 -9.53 12.05
C SER A 299 9.06 -9.77 12.49
N ASN A 300 8.16 -9.93 11.52
CA ASN A 300 6.74 -10.25 11.70
C ASN A 300 6.05 -9.37 12.77
N VAL A 301 6.21 -8.05 12.68
CA VAL A 301 5.58 -7.14 13.63
C VAL A 301 4.08 -7.06 13.38
N GLN A 302 3.29 -7.14 14.43
CA GLN A 302 1.84 -7.22 14.33
C GLN A 302 1.16 -6.39 15.41
N LEU A 303 0.18 -5.59 15.00
CA LEU A 303 -0.73 -4.85 15.87
C LEU A 303 -2.17 -5.16 15.47
N GLN A 304 -3.00 -5.51 16.44
CA GLN A 304 -4.39 -5.92 16.20
C GLN A 304 -5.32 -5.38 17.28
N LEU A 305 -6.58 -5.16 16.91
CA LEU A 305 -7.64 -4.87 17.87
C LEU A 305 -8.06 -6.14 18.60
N GLY A 306 -8.29 -6.02 19.91
CA GLY A 306 -8.81 -7.10 20.75
C GLY A 306 -7.91 -7.41 21.94
N ASN A 307 -8.12 -8.59 22.50
CA ASN A 307 -7.45 -9.08 23.70
C ASN A 307 -6.88 -10.50 23.54
N ALA A 308 -6.94 -11.06 22.33
CA ALA A 308 -6.47 -12.40 22.02
C ALA A 308 -5.29 -12.32 21.05
N VAL A 309 -4.25 -13.09 21.35
CA VAL A 309 -3.12 -13.29 20.45
C VAL A 309 -3.58 -14.16 19.31
N SER A 310 -3.55 -13.64 18.08
CA SER A 310 -3.81 -14.43 16.88
C SER A 310 -2.50 -14.85 16.23
N ASP A 311 -2.52 -15.80 15.30
CA ASP A 311 -1.34 -16.10 14.48
C ASP A 311 -0.91 -14.90 13.63
N PHE A 312 0.33 -14.93 13.14
CA PHE A 312 0.81 -13.87 12.29
C PHE A 312 -0.07 -13.74 11.05
N GLN A 313 -0.66 -12.56 10.85
CA GLN A 313 -1.51 -12.30 9.70
C GLN A 313 -0.65 -11.74 8.59
N TYR A 314 -0.11 -12.64 7.76
CA TYR A 314 0.55 -12.26 6.52
C TYR A 314 -0.46 -11.49 5.66
N GLN A 315 -0.19 -10.21 5.46
CA GLN A 315 -0.82 -9.48 4.36
C GLN A 315 0.05 -9.79 3.15
N PRO A 316 -0.48 -10.47 2.12
CA PRO A 316 0.27 -10.64 0.88
C PRO A 316 0.66 -9.26 0.35
N GLU A 317 1.86 -9.18 -0.25
CA GLU A 317 2.38 -7.98 -0.96
C GLU A 317 1.30 -7.29 -1.79
N ILE A 318 0.32 -8.05 -2.28
CA ILE A 318 -0.89 -7.63 -2.99
C ILE A 318 -1.62 -6.43 -2.37
N LYS A 319 -1.65 -6.19 -1.04
CA LYS A 319 -2.30 -4.98 -0.47
C LYS A 319 -1.40 -3.73 -0.39
N GLU A 320 -0.07 -3.90 -0.41
CA GLU A 320 0.89 -2.80 -0.27
C GLU A 320 1.54 -2.44 -1.62
N GLU A 321 1.66 -3.40 -2.54
CA GLU A 321 2.01 -3.23 -3.96
C GLU A 321 0.79 -3.08 -4.87
N GLU A 322 -0.45 -3.17 -4.34
CA GLU A 322 -1.72 -3.09 -5.12
C GLU A 322 -1.74 -1.87 -6.04
N PHE A 323 -1.14 -0.76 -5.60
CA PHE A 323 -1.07 0.44 -6.41
C PHE A 323 -0.37 0.20 -7.76
N TRP A 324 0.76 -0.50 -7.78
CA TRP A 324 1.57 -0.70 -9.00
C TRP A 324 1.03 -1.79 -9.92
N GLU A 325 0.34 -2.80 -9.38
CA GLU A 325 -0.31 -3.86 -10.17
C GLU A 325 -1.66 -3.42 -10.76
N ASN A 326 -2.33 -2.42 -10.18
CA ASN A 326 -3.62 -1.91 -10.67
C ASN A 326 -3.54 -1.11 -11.97
N PHE A 327 -2.34 -0.75 -12.44
CA PHE A 327 -2.20 -0.07 -13.72
C PHE A 327 -2.33 -1.07 -14.89
N PRO A 328 -3.11 -0.73 -15.93
CA PRO A 328 -3.24 -1.60 -17.10
C PRO A 328 -1.93 -1.64 -17.90
N THR A 329 -1.70 -2.76 -18.60
CA THR A 329 -0.58 -2.91 -19.54
C THR A 329 -0.50 -1.74 -20.53
N GLY A 330 0.70 -1.19 -20.72
CA GLY A 330 0.97 -0.05 -21.59
C GLY A 330 0.76 1.33 -20.94
N TRP A 331 0.41 1.38 -19.65
CA TRP A 331 0.33 2.64 -18.92
C TRP A 331 1.72 3.28 -18.76
N LEU A 332 1.79 4.61 -18.95
CA LEU A 332 3.03 5.40 -18.81
C LEU A 332 2.98 6.24 -17.54
N GLN A 333 4.07 6.22 -16.76
CA GLN A 333 4.23 7.01 -15.54
C GLN A 333 5.64 7.59 -15.45
N PRO A 334 5.80 8.89 -15.13
CA PRO A 334 7.09 9.42 -14.74
C PRO A 334 7.46 8.91 -13.35
N ILE A 335 8.74 8.65 -13.10
CA ILE A 335 9.25 8.22 -11.80
C ILE A 335 10.59 8.88 -11.51
N TYR A 336 10.87 9.22 -10.25
CA TYR A 336 12.16 9.81 -9.84
C TYR A 336 13.17 8.75 -9.35
N SER A 337 12.69 7.55 -9.00
CA SER A 337 13.51 6.41 -8.57
C SER A 337 14.27 5.80 -9.75
N ASP A 338 15.46 5.27 -9.48
CA ASP A 338 16.27 4.44 -10.37
C ASP A 338 15.91 2.95 -10.31
N VAL A 339 15.04 2.56 -9.37
CA VAL A 339 14.51 1.20 -9.20
C VAL A 339 13.09 1.14 -9.75
N LEU A 340 12.85 0.23 -10.69
CA LEU A 340 11.53 0.01 -11.27
C LEU A 340 10.66 -0.87 -10.37
N PRO A 341 9.38 -0.53 -10.17
CA PRO A 341 8.44 -1.45 -9.55
C PRO A 341 8.28 -2.74 -10.37
N LYS A 342 7.90 -3.83 -9.71
CA LYS A 342 7.66 -5.11 -10.37
C LYS A 342 6.61 -4.97 -11.48
N GLY A 343 6.88 -5.58 -12.64
CA GLY A 343 5.99 -5.52 -13.79
C GLY A 343 6.04 -4.19 -14.56
N TRP A 344 7.05 -3.35 -14.33
CA TRP A 344 7.35 -2.15 -15.10
C TRP A 344 8.72 -2.26 -15.76
N ILE A 345 8.87 -1.60 -16.91
CA ILE A 345 10.15 -1.43 -17.61
C ILE A 345 10.36 0.05 -17.95
N TRP A 346 11.60 0.43 -18.26
CA TRP A 346 11.86 1.76 -18.79
C TRP A 346 11.20 1.93 -20.15
N ALA A 347 10.49 3.05 -20.33
CA ALA A 347 9.88 3.43 -21.59
C ALA A 347 10.93 4.15 -22.46
N ASP A 348 11.75 3.38 -23.15
CA ASP A 348 12.86 3.85 -23.97
C ASP A 348 12.75 3.35 -25.42
N ASP A 349 13.75 3.63 -26.25
CA ASP A 349 13.74 3.29 -27.68
C ASP A 349 14.26 1.85 -27.95
N ARG A 350 14.42 1.01 -26.90
CA ARG A 350 14.94 -0.37 -26.99
C ARG A 350 13.82 -1.38 -27.28
N THR A 351 14.12 -2.68 -27.26
CA THR A 351 13.17 -3.75 -27.65
C THR A 351 12.73 -4.63 -26.48
N ILE A 352 11.52 -5.16 -26.58
CA ILE A 352 10.97 -6.20 -25.69
C ILE A 352 10.68 -7.47 -26.48
N GLY A 353 10.69 -8.62 -25.81
CA GLY A 353 10.31 -9.90 -26.39
C GLY A 353 10.51 -11.06 -25.43
N ASN A 354 10.42 -12.28 -25.94
CA ASN A 354 10.53 -13.48 -25.12
C ASN A 354 11.98 -13.77 -24.66
N THR A 355 12.17 -14.79 -23.83
CA THR A 355 13.49 -15.17 -23.28
C THR A 355 14.57 -15.46 -24.33
N HIS A 356 14.18 -15.83 -25.55
CA HIS A 356 15.08 -16.17 -26.65
C HIS A 356 15.17 -15.08 -27.72
N SER A 357 14.46 -13.96 -27.57
CA SER A 357 14.33 -12.95 -28.63
C SER A 357 15.49 -11.97 -28.69
N ALA A 358 16.51 -12.11 -27.84
CA ALA A 358 17.62 -11.16 -27.70
C ALA A 358 17.18 -9.68 -27.56
N ALA A 359 16.01 -9.46 -26.93
CA ALA A 359 15.48 -8.12 -26.71
C ALA A 359 16.40 -7.30 -25.79
N THR A 360 16.59 -6.02 -26.12
CA THR A 360 17.62 -5.17 -25.49
C THR A 360 17.15 -4.42 -24.25
N ASN A 361 15.84 -4.27 -24.05
CA ASN A 361 15.25 -3.77 -22.80
C ASN A 361 14.91 -4.95 -21.88
N ARG A 362 14.06 -5.87 -22.37
CA ARG A 362 13.60 -7.03 -21.60
C ARG A 362 13.31 -8.23 -22.51
N ALA A 363 14.10 -9.29 -22.37
CA ALA A 363 13.91 -10.60 -22.99
C ALA A 363 13.31 -11.57 -21.98
N HIS A 364 11.98 -11.58 -21.84
CA HIS A 364 11.28 -12.41 -20.86
C HIS A 364 9.80 -12.62 -21.24
N PHE A 365 9.22 -13.75 -20.82
CA PHE A 365 7.85 -14.14 -21.19
C PHE A 365 6.76 -13.16 -20.69
N ASP A 366 7.00 -12.49 -19.58
CA ASP A 366 6.07 -11.50 -18.99
C ASP A 366 5.83 -10.26 -19.87
N THR A 367 6.63 -10.06 -20.92
CA THR A 367 6.45 -8.95 -21.87
C THR A 367 5.31 -9.19 -22.87
N ILE A 368 4.73 -10.39 -22.91
CA ILE A 368 3.76 -10.78 -23.94
C ILE A 368 2.52 -9.88 -24.00
N ALA A 369 2.03 -9.40 -22.86
CA ALA A 369 0.85 -8.54 -22.82
C ALA A 369 1.15 -7.18 -23.48
N LEU A 370 2.26 -6.53 -23.09
CA LEU A 370 2.70 -5.29 -23.71
C LEU A 370 3.06 -5.49 -25.19
N TYR A 371 3.72 -6.59 -25.54
CA TYR A 371 4.04 -6.95 -26.92
C TYR A 371 2.79 -7.00 -27.79
N ARG A 372 1.75 -7.74 -27.36
CA ARG A 372 0.45 -7.81 -28.05
C ARG A 372 -0.20 -6.43 -28.17
N SER A 373 -0.13 -5.61 -27.13
CA SER A 373 -0.70 -4.26 -27.16
C SER A 373 -0.02 -3.39 -28.22
N LEU A 374 1.32 -3.35 -28.23
CA LEU A 374 2.10 -2.58 -29.21
C LEU A 374 1.88 -3.11 -30.63
N TRP A 375 1.93 -4.42 -30.82
CA TRP A 375 1.73 -5.04 -32.13
C TRP A 375 0.34 -4.71 -32.71
N ASN A 376 -0.73 -4.80 -31.91
CA ASN A 376 -2.09 -4.55 -32.40
C ASN A 376 -2.43 -3.06 -32.57
N ARG A 377 -1.74 -2.16 -31.86
CA ARG A 377 -2.10 -0.73 -31.82
C ARG A 377 -1.16 0.16 -32.63
N ALA A 378 0.09 -0.23 -32.82
CA ALA A 378 1.10 0.53 -33.53
C ALA A 378 1.40 -0.08 -34.90
N SER A 379 1.66 0.78 -35.89
CA SER A 379 2.19 0.33 -37.17
C SER A 379 3.62 -0.20 -37.01
N ASP A 380 4.06 -1.06 -37.94
CA ASP A 380 5.41 -1.61 -37.93
C ASP A 380 6.50 -0.53 -38.12
N ALA A 381 6.18 0.58 -38.77
CA ALA A 381 7.12 1.69 -38.89
C ALA A 381 7.43 2.36 -37.54
N LEU A 382 6.47 2.41 -36.62
CA LEU A 382 6.59 3.07 -35.33
C LEU A 382 7.16 2.10 -34.28
N CYS A 383 6.58 0.90 -34.19
CA CYS A 383 7.05 -0.20 -33.34
C CYS A 383 7.46 -1.40 -34.22
N PRO A 384 8.66 -1.36 -34.84
CA PRO A 384 9.13 -2.43 -35.72
C PRO A 384 9.35 -3.73 -34.98
N VAL A 385 8.85 -4.82 -35.57
CA VAL A 385 9.23 -6.19 -35.21
C VAL A 385 10.55 -6.51 -35.90
N ILE A 386 11.59 -6.80 -35.12
CA ILE A 386 12.91 -7.15 -35.66
C ILE A 386 12.80 -8.50 -36.38
N GLY A 387 13.26 -8.54 -37.63
CA GLY A 387 13.06 -9.70 -38.51
C GLY A 387 11.75 -9.66 -39.32
N GLY A 388 10.99 -8.58 -39.21
CA GLY A 388 9.77 -8.34 -40.00
C GLY A 388 8.51 -8.85 -39.31
N ARG A 389 7.45 -8.05 -39.41
CA ARG A 389 6.14 -8.34 -38.83
C ARG A 389 5.39 -9.44 -39.58
N GLY A 390 4.94 -10.44 -38.83
CA GLY A 390 4.20 -11.61 -39.30
C GLY A 390 2.69 -11.39 -39.30
N LEU A 391 1.93 -12.49 -39.20
CA LEU A 391 0.47 -12.48 -39.29
C LEU A 391 -0.23 -12.19 -37.95
N SER A 392 0.47 -12.41 -36.83
CA SER A 392 -0.06 -12.14 -35.50
C SER A 392 1.04 -11.80 -34.49
N ALA A 393 0.67 -11.07 -33.44
CA ALA A 393 1.57 -10.76 -32.34
C ALA A 393 2.13 -12.03 -31.67
N ASP A 394 1.31 -13.07 -31.54
CA ASP A 394 1.71 -14.32 -30.90
C ASP A 394 2.73 -15.08 -31.76
N GLU A 395 2.50 -15.18 -33.06
CA GLU A 395 3.44 -15.82 -33.97
C GLU A 395 4.81 -15.14 -33.95
N ASP A 396 4.86 -13.81 -34.00
CA ASP A 396 6.11 -13.06 -33.91
C ASP A 396 6.78 -13.21 -32.54
N PHE A 397 5.99 -13.16 -31.45
CA PHE A 397 6.50 -13.32 -30.09
C PHE A 397 7.08 -14.71 -29.85
N TYR A 398 6.35 -15.78 -30.20
CA TYR A 398 6.83 -17.17 -30.06
C TYR A 398 7.89 -17.53 -31.10
N GLY A 399 7.94 -16.81 -32.22
CA GLY A 399 9.00 -16.86 -33.22
C GLY A 399 10.30 -16.14 -32.79
N ASN A 400 10.41 -15.73 -31.53
CA ASN A 400 11.58 -15.05 -30.96
C ASN A 400 11.89 -13.69 -31.60
N LYS A 401 10.89 -13.01 -32.18
CA LYS A 401 11.09 -11.69 -32.79
C LYS A 401 10.81 -10.60 -31.77
N PRO A 402 11.81 -9.79 -31.38
CA PRO A 402 11.58 -8.68 -30.46
C PRO A 402 10.88 -7.52 -31.18
N ILE A 403 10.06 -6.74 -30.45
CA ILE A 403 9.41 -5.52 -30.96
C ILE A 403 10.02 -4.30 -30.29
N ARG A 404 10.21 -3.21 -31.03
CA ARG A 404 10.70 -1.95 -30.46
C ARG A 404 9.59 -1.22 -29.71
N LEU A 405 9.93 -0.69 -28.53
CA LEU A 405 9.07 0.20 -27.76
C LEU A 405 8.82 1.52 -28.51
N PRO A 406 7.75 2.26 -28.17
CA PRO A 406 7.52 3.61 -28.72
C PRO A 406 8.70 4.55 -28.46
N LEU A 407 9.01 5.41 -29.42
CA LEU A 407 10.10 6.37 -29.30
C LEU A 407 9.77 7.45 -28.27
N LEU A 408 10.29 7.29 -27.06
CA LEU A 408 9.99 8.16 -25.90
C LEU A 408 11.24 8.81 -25.32
N ALA A 409 12.43 8.27 -25.58
CA ALA A 409 13.66 8.85 -25.08
C ALA A 409 13.84 10.28 -25.64
N GLY A 410 14.04 11.27 -24.76
CA GLY A 410 14.27 12.67 -25.13
C GLY A 410 13.06 13.41 -25.73
N ARG A 411 11.84 12.85 -25.67
CA ARG A 411 10.68 13.40 -26.39
C ARG A 411 9.60 13.90 -25.42
N THR A 412 8.97 15.01 -25.81
CA THR A 412 7.80 15.56 -25.09
C THR A 412 6.53 14.87 -25.58
N LEU A 413 5.68 14.40 -24.65
CA LEU A 413 4.39 13.80 -24.98
C LEU A 413 3.41 14.86 -25.50
N THR A 414 2.68 14.52 -26.56
CA THR A 414 1.58 15.33 -27.09
C THR A 414 0.34 14.46 -27.27
N ALA A 415 -0.84 15.03 -27.04
CA ALA A 415 -2.09 14.31 -27.22
C ALA A 415 -2.32 14.02 -28.72
N MET A 416 -2.86 12.84 -29.01
CA MET A 416 -3.46 12.59 -30.32
C MET A 416 -4.68 13.49 -30.50
N GLY A 417 -4.80 14.21 -31.61
CA GLY A 417 -5.90 15.14 -31.81
C GLY A 417 -6.38 15.15 -33.25
N ARG A 418 -7.71 15.04 -33.43
CA ARG A 418 -8.43 15.42 -34.66
C ARG A 418 -9.30 16.62 -34.29
N GLY A 419 -9.00 17.79 -34.83
CA GLY A 419 -9.73 19.02 -34.54
C GLY A 419 -9.64 19.99 -35.72
N ALA A 420 -10.61 20.89 -35.85
CA ALA A 420 -10.58 21.90 -36.91
C ALA A 420 -9.32 22.77 -36.78
N GLY A 421 -8.53 22.86 -37.85
CA GLY A 421 -7.28 23.62 -37.86
C GLY A 421 -6.08 22.95 -37.17
N LEU A 422 -6.20 21.69 -36.72
CA LEU A 422 -5.10 20.93 -36.11
C LEU A 422 -4.67 19.76 -36.99
N THR A 423 -3.36 19.52 -37.07
CA THR A 423 -2.80 18.37 -37.78
C THR A 423 -3.14 17.07 -37.05
N PRO A 424 -3.83 16.11 -37.70
CA PRO A 424 -4.08 14.80 -37.12
C PRO A 424 -2.77 14.04 -36.87
N ARG A 425 -2.63 13.46 -35.68
CA ARG A 425 -1.49 12.61 -35.31
C ARG A 425 -1.94 11.18 -35.06
N THR A 426 -1.12 10.23 -35.46
CA THR A 426 -1.31 8.80 -35.19
C THR A 426 -0.66 8.39 -33.87
N ILE A 427 -1.07 7.24 -33.30
CA ILE A 427 -0.52 6.76 -32.04
C ILE A 427 0.98 6.47 -32.19
N PHE A 428 1.80 6.97 -31.26
CA PHE A 428 3.28 6.85 -31.25
C PHE A 428 4.02 7.54 -32.40
N GLU A 429 3.33 8.39 -33.18
CA GLU A 429 4.00 9.23 -34.16
C GLU A 429 4.98 10.20 -33.48
N ALA A 430 6.25 10.13 -33.86
CA ALA A 430 7.29 11.02 -33.38
C ALA A 430 7.62 12.08 -34.43
N GLY A 431 7.85 13.31 -33.98
CA GLY A 431 8.23 14.44 -34.84
C GLY A 431 8.74 15.60 -34.00
N GLY A 432 9.00 16.74 -34.67
CA GLY A 432 9.64 17.91 -34.06
C GLY A 432 11.16 17.90 -34.24
N ALA A 433 11.81 18.95 -33.73
CA ALA A 433 13.25 19.13 -33.77
C ALA A 433 13.72 19.84 -32.50
N GLU A 434 14.95 19.58 -32.06
CA GLU A 434 15.57 20.31 -30.94
C GLU A 434 16.16 21.65 -31.41
N GLN A 435 16.52 21.73 -32.69
CA GLN A 435 17.08 22.92 -33.33
C GLN A 435 16.37 23.24 -34.63
N HIS A 436 16.19 24.53 -34.91
CA HIS A 436 15.60 25.02 -36.16
C HIS A 436 16.54 26.00 -36.86
N PRO A 437 16.98 25.73 -38.09
CA PRO A 437 17.67 26.73 -38.90
C PRO A 437 16.65 27.73 -39.47
N LEU A 438 16.90 29.04 -39.29
CA LEU A 438 16.04 30.08 -39.87
C LEU A 438 16.07 30.01 -41.40
N SER A 439 14.89 29.84 -41.99
CA SER A 439 14.66 29.96 -43.43
C SER A 439 14.52 31.43 -43.84
N LEU A 440 14.68 31.70 -45.13
CA LEU A 440 14.54 33.05 -45.69
C LEU A 440 13.16 33.67 -45.40
N ALA A 441 12.11 32.83 -45.35
CA ALA A 441 10.74 33.27 -45.07
C ALA A 441 10.53 33.67 -43.59
N GLU A 442 11.41 33.21 -42.69
CA GLU A 442 11.33 33.47 -41.25
C GLU A 442 12.18 34.69 -40.83
N ILE A 443 12.92 35.29 -41.75
CA ILE A 443 13.74 36.49 -41.52
C ILE A 443 12.96 37.71 -42.04
N PRO A 444 12.54 38.65 -41.16
CA PRO A 444 11.87 39.87 -41.60
C PRO A 444 12.74 40.67 -42.59
N PRO A 445 12.18 41.12 -43.72
CA PRO A 445 12.89 42.03 -44.59
C PRO A 445 13.15 43.33 -43.81
N HIS A 446 14.40 43.76 -43.79
CA HIS A 446 14.78 45.04 -43.23
C HIS A 446 15.54 45.86 -44.27
N GLN A 447 15.49 47.19 -44.11
CA GLN A 447 16.17 48.15 -44.98
C GLN A 447 17.01 49.09 -44.12
N HIS A 448 18.17 49.47 -44.66
CA HIS A 448 19.02 50.49 -44.06
C HIS A 448 18.93 51.77 -44.89
N ASN A 449 18.58 52.87 -44.23
CA ASN A 449 18.65 54.20 -44.81
C ASN A 449 20.05 54.76 -44.56
N PHE A 450 20.80 55.01 -45.61
CA PHE A 450 22.04 55.78 -45.53
C PHE A 450 21.76 57.23 -45.90
N THR A 451 21.94 58.14 -44.94
CA THR A 451 21.89 59.58 -45.21
C THR A 451 23.24 60.01 -45.78
N ARG A 452 23.29 60.28 -47.09
CA ARG A 452 24.47 60.91 -47.69
C ARG A 452 24.52 62.39 -47.32
N PRO A 453 25.66 62.94 -46.85
CA PRO A 453 25.79 64.38 -46.65
C PRO A 453 25.52 65.12 -47.97
N SER A 454 24.72 66.18 -47.89
CA SER A 454 24.38 67.05 -49.02
C SER A 454 25.62 67.77 -49.55
N TYR A 455 25.97 67.56 -50.83
CA TYR A 455 26.96 68.37 -51.53
C TYR A 455 26.24 69.41 -52.41
N VAL A 456 26.69 70.67 -52.32
CA VAL A 456 26.28 71.75 -53.22
C VAL A 456 26.69 71.39 -54.64
N SER A 457 25.74 71.40 -55.58
CA SER A 457 26.02 71.15 -57.01
C SER A 457 26.85 72.29 -57.59
N ILE A 458 28.04 71.99 -58.11
CA ILE A 458 28.84 72.93 -58.90
C ILE A 458 28.30 72.92 -60.34
N PRO A 459 28.07 74.08 -60.99
CA PRO A 459 27.65 74.14 -62.39
C PRO A 459 28.67 73.50 -63.35
N GLN A 460 28.17 72.90 -64.42
CA GLN A 460 28.94 72.15 -65.41
C GLN A 460 29.99 73.04 -66.12
N GLY A 461 31.25 72.60 -66.13
CA GLY A 461 32.35 73.23 -66.90
C GLY A 461 33.45 73.92 -66.08
N GLN A 462 33.45 73.82 -64.75
CA GLN A 462 34.56 74.30 -63.92
C GLN A 462 35.30 73.14 -63.25
N HIS A 463 36.62 73.10 -63.42
CA HIS A 463 37.52 72.22 -62.67
C HIS A 463 38.03 72.96 -61.43
N VAL A 464 37.95 72.32 -60.26
CA VAL A 464 38.48 72.87 -59.01
C VAL A 464 39.97 72.56 -58.94
N ASP A 465 40.79 73.59 -58.94
CA ASP A 465 42.25 73.50 -58.96
C ASP A 465 42.82 73.07 -57.59
N ARG A 466 43.84 72.20 -57.60
CA ARG A 466 44.41 71.55 -56.40
C ARG A 466 45.36 72.52 -55.67
N ALA A 467 44.83 73.52 -54.99
CA ALA A 467 45.65 74.41 -54.15
C ALA A 467 45.32 74.41 -52.66
N HIS A 468 44.11 74.04 -52.23
CA HIS A 468 43.82 73.87 -50.79
C HIS A 468 42.89 72.68 -50.59
N GLY A 469 43.31 71.74 -49.75
CA GLY A 469 42.71 70.42 -49.62
C GLY A 469 41.23 70.47 -49.23
N THR A 470 40.36 69.93 -50.08
CA THR A 470 39.30 68.94 -49.80
C THR A 470 38.61 68.60 -51.14
N TRP A 471 38.38 67.32 -51.40
CA TRP A 471 37.90 66.73 -52.67
C TRP A 471 36.42 66.37 -52.61
N TYR A 472 35.58 66.52 -53.66
CA TYR A 472 34.45 65.61 -53.98
C TYR A 472 33.89 65.74 -55.43
N SER A 473 33.86 64.64 -56.19
CA SER A 473 32.79 64.19 -57.13
C SER A 473 32.95 62.67 -57.30
N GLU A 474 31.94 61.80 -57.26
CA GLU A 474 30.95 61.54 -58.31
C GLU A 474 29.76 60.70 -57.76
N SER A 475 28.71 60.63 -58.57
CA SER A 475 27.37 60.00 -58.60
C SER A 475 26.96 58.81 -57.71
N VAL A 476 25.63 58.71 -57.61
CA VAL A 476 24.76 57.91 -56.73
C VAL A 476 24.70 56.43 -57.10
N ALA A 477 24.84 55.55 -56.10
CA ALA A 477 24.35 54.18 -56.15
C ALA A 477 23.26 54.01 -55.08
N THR A 478 22.03 53.70 -55.49
CA THR A 478 21.00 53.14 -54.61
C THR A 478 21.18 51.62 -54.58
N SER A 479 21.62 51.07 -53.44
CA SER A 479 21.52 49.63 -53.20
C SER A 479 20.14 49.31 -52.61
N THR A 480 19.20 48.89 -53.45
CA THR A 480 18.03 48.12 -53.00
C THR A 480 18.45 46.65 -52.82
N GLY A 481 19.30 46.40 -51.83
CA GLY A 481 19.62 45.06 -51.37
C GLY A 481 18.88 44.79 -50.07
N ALA A 482 17.97 43.82 -50.06
CA ALA A 482 17.57 43.19 -48.81
C ALA A 482 18.77 42.36 -48.34
N GLU A 483 19.52 42.84 -47.36
CA GLU A 483 20.55 42.02 -46.71
C GLU A 483 19.84 41.06 -45.76
N TYR A 484 19.83 39.77 -46.10
CA TYR A 484 19.32 38.75 -45.19
C TYR A 484 20.45 38.39 -44.23
N GLY A 485 20.26 38.68 -42.94
CA GLY A 485 21.19 38.24 -41.88
C GLY A 485 21.36 36.71 -41.88
N LEU A 486 22.57 36.25 -41.54
CA LEU A 486 23.03 34.85 -41.39
C LEU A 486 21.94 33.76 -41.50
N GLN A 487 21.58 33.40 -42.74
CA GLN A 487 20.67 32.29 -43.05
C GLN A 487 21.27 30.94 -42.61
N GLY A 488 20.42 30.05 -42.08
CA GLY A 488 20.77 28.64 -41.87
C GLY A 488 21.50 28.30 -40.57
N LEU A 489 21.72 29.25 -39.66
CA LEU A 489 22.25 28.93 -38.33
C LEU A 489 21.15 28.31 -37.46
N PRO A 490 21.34 27.07 -36.95
CA PRO A 490 20.37 26.44 -36.06
C PRO A 490 20.33 27.15 -34.72
N HIS A 491 19.12 27.39 -34.21
CA HIS A 491 18.91 27.86 -32.84
C HIS A 491 18.06 26.86 -32.06
N ASN A 492 18.25 26.83 -30.74
CA ASN A 492 17.46 25.97 -29.86
C ASN A 492 15.99 26.40 -29.88
N ILE A 493 15.11 25.46 -30.20
CA ILE A 493 13.65 25.67 -30.19
C ILE A 493 12.95 24.88 -29.08
N MET A 494 13.72 24.23 -28.20
CA MET A 494 13.14 23.54 -27.05
C MET A 494 12.58 24.56 -26.04
N GLN A 495 11.31 24.38 -25.66
CA GLN A 495 10.74 25.04 -24.48
C GLN A 495 11.55 24.68 -23.22
N PRO A 496 11.58 25.52 -22.18
CA PRO A 496 12.19 25.13 -20.90
C PRO A 496 11.65 23.77 -20.43
N TRP A 497 12.56 22.85 -20.11
CA TRP A 497 12.21 21.45 -19.81
C TRP A 497 12.97 20.90 -18.60
N PHE A 498 12.37 19.90 -17.96
CA PHE A 498 12.95 19.11 -16.88
C PHE A 498 12.75 17.63 -17.20
N ALA A 499 13.85 16.87 -17.30
CA ALA A 499 13.79 15.47 -17.70
C ALA A 499 13.55 14.56 -16.49
N VAL A 500 12.50 13.74 -16.58
CA VAL A 500 12.18 12.68 -15.61
C VAL A 500 12.08 11.37 -16.39
N PRO A 501 12.68 10.27 -15.92
CA PRO A 501 12.58 9.01 -16.63
C PRO A 501 11.13 8.50 -16.60
N MET A 502 10.75 7.84 -17.69
CA MET A 502 9.40 7.32 -17.91
C MET A 502 9.44 5.80 -17.84
N MET A 503 8.47 5.21 -17.14
CA MET A 503 8.28 3.76 -17.11
C MET A 503 6.98 3.37 -17.81
N ILE A 504 6.95 2.15 -18.36
CA ILE A 504 5.79 1.54 -19.01
C ILE A 504 5.44 0.20 -18.36
N LYS A 505 4.14 0.00 -18.09
CA LYS A 505 3.61 -1.21 -17.48
C LYS A 505 3.62 -2.39 -18.46
N LEU A 506 4.19 -3.53 -18.04
CA LEU A 506 4.11 -4.81 -18.75
C LEU A 506 2.70 -5.40 -18.75
#